data_AF-A0A382FP59-F1
#
_entry.id   AF-A0A382FP59-F1
#
_cell.length_a   1.000
_cell.length_b   1.000
_cell.length_c   1.000
_cell.angle_alpha   90.00
_cell.angle_beta   90.00
_cell.angle_gamma   90.00
#
_symmetry.space_group_name_H-M   'P 1'
#
loop_
_entity.id
_entity.type
_entity.pdbx_description
1 polymer ?
#
loop_
_entity_poly.entity_id
_entity_poly.type
_entity_poly.pdbx_seq_one_letter_code
_entity_poly.pdbx_strand_id
1 'polypeptide(L)'
;MSNQDDVQMGLMGHQSLTHARWRYSLISEYIGTRILEVGSADRDFTWILSQEKPEIQTLISLEPSQLLLERFKGKYSFADHVSFHCLDFFDVTPDLFGLFDTLI
;
A
#
# COMPACT_ATOMS: atom_id res chain seq x y z
N MET A 1 17.01 -15.51 -19.37
CA MET A 1 16.38 -14.21 -19.04
C MET A 1 17.35 -13.55 -18.10
N SER A 2 18.12 -12.60 -18.64
CA SER A 2 19.48 -12.28 -18.21
C SER A 2 19.54 -10.98 -17.42
N ASN A 3 20.37 -10.95 -16.35
CA ASN A 3 20.88 -9.84 -15.52
C ASN A 3 20.48 -8.37 -15.79
N GLN A 4 20.25 -7.97 -17.05
CA GLN A 4 19.73 -6.66 -17.41
C GLN A 4 18.30 -6.43 -16.89
N ASP A 5 17.42 -7.44 -16.93
CA ASP A 5 16.05 -7.31 -16.42
C ASP A 5 16.05 -7.11 -14.89
N ASP A 6 16.91 -7.82 -14.17
CA ASP A 6 17.05 -7.71 -12.71
C ASP A 6 17.68 -6.37 -12.28
N VAL A 7 18.67 -5.88 -13.03
CA VAL A 7 19.29 -4.56 -12.78
C VAL A 7 18.30 -3.43 -13.07
N GLN A 8 17.51 -3.56 -14.14
CA GLN A 8 16.49 -2.57 -14.51
C GLN A 8 15.33 -2.56 -13.51
N MET A 9 14.90 -3.73 -13.02
CA MET A 9 13.95 -3.90 -11.92
C MET A 9 14.48 -3.31 -10.60
N GLY A 10 15.76 -3.49 -10.29
CA GLY A 10 16.41 -2.91 -9.10
C GLY A 10 16.48 -1.38 -9.13
N LEU A 11 16.81 -0.79 -10.28
CA LEU A 11 16.81 0.66 -10.49
C LEU A 11 15.40 1.26 -10.45
N MET A 12 14.41 0.60 -11.07
CA MET A 12 13.01 1.02 -11.00
C MET A 12 12.45 0.93 -9.58
N GLY A 13 12.79 -0.11 -8.82
CA GLY A 13 12.40 -0.25 -7.41
C GLY A 13 12.97 0.86 -6.52
N HIS A 14 14.21 1.30 -6.78
CA HIS A 14 14.81 2.43 -6.05
C HIS A 14 14.10 3.77 -6.33
N GLN A 15 13.71 4.02 -7.58
CA GLN A 15 12.98 5.23 -7.95
C GLN A 15 11.54 5.22 -7.38
N SER A 16 10.88 4.07 -7.39
CA SER A 16 9.52 3.91 -6.84
C SER A 16 9.49 4.19 -5.33
N LEU A 17 10.42 3.61 -4.56
CA LEU A 17 10.53 3.88 -3.12
C LEU A 17 10.88 5.34 -2.80
N THR A 18 11.73 5.98 -3.62
CA THR A 18 12.05 7.41 -3.45
C THR A 18 10.81 8.27 -3.66
N HIS A 19 10.04 7.98 -4.70
CA HIS A 19 8.78 8.66 -4.98
C HIS A 19 7.72 8.40 -3.89
N ALA A 20 7.65 7.17 -3.36
CA ALA A 20 6.76 6.81 -2.26
C ALA A 20 7.09 7.58 -0.98
N ARG A 21 8.37 7.68 -0.61
CA ARG A 21 8.83 8.51 0.53
C ARG A 21 8.53 9.98 0.34
N TRP A 22 8.73 10.50 -0.87
CA TRP A 22 8.37 11.89 -1.17
C TRP A 22 6.87 12.12 -0.99
N ARG A 23 6.00 11.26 -1.53
CA ARG A 23 4.54 11.35 -1.30
C ARG A 23 4.22 11.32 0.20
N TYR A 24 4.87 10.46 0.96
CA TYR A 24 4.66 10.36 2.41
C TYR A 24 5.01 11.68 3.10
N SER A 25 6.17 12.28 2.76
CA SER A 25 6.59 13.56 3.35
C SER A 25 5.63 14.73 3.08
N LEU A 26 4.82 14.66 2.02
CA LEU A 26 3.83 15.70 1.72
C LEU A 26 2.57 15.59 2.57
N ILE A 27 2.22 14.39 3.02
CA ILE A 27 0.92 14.13 3.66
C ILE A 27 1.02 13.55 5.08
N SER A 28 2.24 13.29 5.59
CA SER A 28 2.48 12.59 6.87
C SER A 28 1.74 13.19 8.07
N GLU A 29 1.62 14.53 8.11
CA GLU A 29 0.93 15.25 9.18
C GLU A 29 -0.60 15.05 9.16
N TYR A 30 -1.17 14.63 8.02
CA TYR A 30 -2.61 14.44 7.84
C TYR A 30 -3.05 12.98 7.91
N ILE A 31 -2.10 12.04 7.95
CA ILE A 31 -2.42 10.61 8.02
C ILE A 31 -2.83 10.27 9.46
N GLY A 32 -4.05 9.75 9.61
CA GLY A 32 -4.59 9.19 10.86
C GLY A 32 -4.12 7.76 11.12
N THR A 33 -4.86 6.99 11.91
CA THR A 33 -4.43 5.64 12.35
C THR A 33 -5.27 4.53 11.73
N ARG A 34 -6.39 4.86 11.08
CA ARG A 34 -7.29 3.90 10.43
C ARG A 34 -7.47 4.28 8.97
N ILE A 35 -6.70 3.64 8.11
CA ILE A 35 -6.50 4.03 6.72
C ILE A 35 -7.22 3.08 5.78
N LEU A 36 -7.94 3.65 4.82
CA LEU A 36 -8.37 2.98 3.60
C LEU A 36 -7.51 3.49 2.45
N GLU A 37 -6.82 2.58 1.75
CA GLU A 37 -6.06 2.86 0.53
C GLU A 37 -6.82 2.30 -0.67
N VAL A 38 -6.93 3.07 -1.74
CA VAL A 38 -7.56 2.63 -3.01
C VAL A 38 -6.49 2.45 -4.07
N GLY A 39 -6.05 1.21 -4.24
CA GLY A 39 -5.04 0.80 -5.21
C GLY A 39 -3.61 1.05 -4.72
N SER A 40 -2.97 0.02 -4.15
CA SER A 40 -1.59 0.12 -3.66
C SER A 40 -0.52 0.16 -4.77
N ALA A 41 -0.93 0.02 -6.03
CA ALA A 41 -0.04 -0.13 -7.18
C ALA A 41 0.99 -1.27 -6.96
N ASP A 42 2.26 -0.94 -6.75
CA ASP A 42 3.35 -1.89 -6.49
C ASP A 42 3.65 -2.07 -5.00
N ARG A 43 2.78 -1.58 -4.11
CA ARG A 43 2.83 -1.65 -2.63
C ARG A 43 3.90 -0.81 -1.95
N ASP A 44 4.64 0.01 -2.69
CA ASP A 44 5.74 0.79 -2.13
C ASP A 44 5.24 1.85 -1.15
N PHE A 45 4.10 2.47 -1.46
CA PHE A 45 3.53 3.47 -0.57
C PHE A 45 2.95 2.86 0.70
N THR A 46 2.19 1.78 0.57
CA THR A 46 1.69 0.98 1.70
C THR A 46 2.84 0.53 2.61
N TRP A 47 3.95 0.09 2.02
CA TRP A 47 5.14 -0.29 2.78
C TRP A 47 5.73 0.89 3.54
N ILE A 48 5.97 2.03 2.88
CA ILE A 48 6.47 3.25 3.55
C ILE A 48 5.53 3.68 4.68
N LEU A 49 4.22 3.71 4.46
CA LEU A 49 3.22 4.02 5.51
C LEU A 49 3.40 3.11 6.73
N SER A 50 3.49 1.79 6.50
CA SER A 50 3.64 0.80 7.57
C SER A 50 4.94 0.93 8.36
N GLN A 51 6.01 1.43 7.74
CA GLN A 51 7.33 1.56 8.38
C GLN A 51 7.48 2.89 9.13
N GLU A 52 7.01 3.98 8.52
CA GLU A 52 7.24 5.34 9.01
C GLU A 52 6.17 5.81 10.01
N LYS A 53 5.03 5.09 10.11
CA LYS A 53 3.92 5.41 11.01
C LYS A 53 3.49 4.18 11.83
N PRO A 54 4.24 3.83 12.89
CA PRO A 54 3.96 2.64 13.71
C PRO A 54 2.63 2.72 14.49
N GLU A 55 2.01 3.89 14.58
CA GLU A 55 0.72 4.11 15.24
C GLU A 55 -0.48 3.66 14.39
N ILE A 56 -0.26 3.23 13.14
CA ILE A 56 -1.33 2.67 12.29
C ILE A 56 -1.96 1.47 13.00
N GLN A 57 -3.26 1.55 13.23
CA GLN A 57 -4.06 0.50 13.83
C GLN A 57 -4.71 -0.38 12.77
N THR A 58 -4.98 0.17 11.59
CA THR A 58 -5.61 -0.55 10.48
C THR A 58 -5.21 0.13 9.17
N LEU A 59 -4.76 -0.65 8.19
CA LEU A 59 -4.59 -0.22 6.81
C LEU A 59 -5.22 -1.27 5.90
N ILE A 60 -6.30 -0.92 5.24
CA ILE A 60 -6.95 -1.76 4.24
C ILE A 60 -6.64 -1.18 2.86
N SER A 61 -5.96 -1.93 2.00
CA SER A 61 -5.81 -1.57 0.59
C SER A 61 -6.80 -2.35 -0.27
N LEU A 62 -7.53 -1.65 -1.12
CA LEU A 62 -8.40 -2.24 -2.12
C LEU A 62 -7.70 -2.30 -3.46
N GLU A 63 -7.55 -3.50 -3.99
CA GLU A 63 -6.95 -3.73 -5.30
C GLU A 63 -8.03 -3.81 -6.39
N PRO A 64 -7.84 -3.13 -7.53
CA PRO A 64 -8.85 -3.08 -8.58
C PRO A 64 -8.97 -4.39 -9.39
N SER A 65 -8.06 -5.35 -9.16
CA SER A 65 -8.16 -6.67 -9.77
C SER A 65 -7.36 -7.72 -8.99
N GLN A 66 -7.82 -8.97 -9.09
CA GLN A 66 -7.12 -10.13 -8.53
C GLN A 66 -5.69 -10.26 -9.10
N LEU A 67 -5.50 -9.90 -10.38
CA LEU A 67 -4.19 -9.93 -11.02
C LEU A 67 -3.17 -9.02 -10.31
N LEU A 68 -3.57 -7.80 -9.95
CA LEU A 68 -2.68 -6.87 -9.23
C LEU A 68 -2.45 -7.30 -7.79
N LEU A 69 -3.50 -7.79 -7.12
CA LEU A 69 -3.40 -8.37 -5.78
C LEU A 69 -2.40 -9.53 -5.73
N GLU A 70 -2.37 -10.38 -6.75
CA GLU A 70 -1.44 -11.52 -6.80
C GLU A 70 -0.04 -11.12 -7.26
N ARG A 71 0.09 -10.22 -8.24
CA ARG A 71 1.37 -9.82 -8.83
C ARG A 71 2.40 -9.34 -7.81
N PHE A 72 1.95 -8.62 -6.80
CA PHE A 72 2.83 -8.05 -5.77
C PHE A 72 2.75 -8.81 -4.44
N LYS A 73 2.07 -9.97 -4.41
CA LYS A 73 1.97 -10.81 -3.23
C LYS A 73 3.37 -11.27 -2.81
N GLY A 74 3.77 -10.91 -1.59
CA GLY A 74 5.08 -11.26 -1.03
C GLY A 74 6.22 -10.30 -1.39
N LYS A 75 5.98 -9.20 -2.12
CA LYS A 75 7.01 -8.17 -2.34
C LYS A 75 7.53 -7.60 -1.02
N TYR A 76 6.64 -7.41 -0.05
CA TYR A 76 6.94 -6.98 1.31
C TYR A 76 6.24 -7.88 2.33
N SER A 77 6.80 -7.93 3.53
CA SER A 77 6.13 -8.46 4.71
C SER A 77 5.40 -7.31 5.42
N PHE A 78 4.13 -7.53 5.74
CA PHE A 78 3.28 -6.56 6.40
C PHE A 78 2.80 -7.11 7.74
N ALA A 79 2.54 -6.24 8.71
CA ALA A 79 1.93 -6.61 9.97
C ALA A 79 0.45 -6.98 9.77
N ASP A 80 -0.12 -7.77 10.69
CA ASP A 80 -1.49 -8.31 10.58
C ASP A 80 -2.59 -7.24 10.44
N HIS A 81 -2.32 -6.01 10.89
CA HIS A 81 -3.26 -4.89 10.77
C HIS A 81 -3.24 -4.21 9.38
N VAL A 82 -2.36 -4.66 8.47
CA VAL A 82 -2.26 -4.20 7.08
C VAL A 82 -2.73 -5.35 6.19
N SER A 83 -3.77 -5.12 5.38
CA SER A 83 -4.31 -6.18 4.51
C SER A 83 -4.76 -5.64 3.16
N PHE A 84 -4.80 -6.53 2.17
CA PHE A 84 -5.10 -6.22 0.78
C PHE A 84 -6.29 -7.06 0.33
N HIS A 85 -7.28 -6.43 -0.29
CA HIS A 85 -8.53 -7.07 -0.70
C HIS A 85 -8.87 -6.69 -2.13
N CYS A 86 -9.36 -7.65 -2.92
CA CYS A 86 -9.93 -7.36 -4.24
C CYS A 86 -11.44 -7.17 -4.07
N LEU A 87 -11.86 -5.93 -3.84
CA LEU A 87 -13.25 -5.55 -3.61
C LEU A 87 -13.53 -4.22 -4.34
N ASP A 88 -14.75 -4.03 -4.84
CA ASP A 88 -15.17 -2.74 -5.35
C ASP A 88 -15.24 -1.72 -4.19
N PHE A 89 -14.67 -0.53 -4.41
CA PHE A 89 -14.71 0.55 -3.42
C PHE A 89 -16.15 0.91 -3.01
N PHE A 90 -17.10 0.83 -3.94
CA PHE A 90 -18.50 1.14 -3.66
C PHE A 90 -19.21 0.08 -2.81
N ASP A 91 -18.63 -1.11 -2.67
CA ASP A 91 -19.14 -2.18 -1.82
C ASP A 91 -18.58 -2.12 -0.38
N VAL A 92 -17.70 -1.16 -0.08
CA VAL A 92 -17.13 -0.98 1.25
C VAL A 92 -18.17 -0.46 2.22
N THR A 93 -18.35 -1.18 3.33
CA THR A 93 -19.25 -0.78 4.42
C THR A 93 -18.52 -0.79 5.77
N PRO A 94 -19.03 -0.04 6.76
CA PRO A 94 -18.50 -0.10 8.12
C PRO A 94 -18.52 -1.48 8.76
N ASP A 95 -19.44 -2.36 8.35
CA ASP A 95 -19.52 -3.71 8.90
C ASP A 95 -18.40 -4.63 8.38
N LEU A 96 -17.87 -4.37 7.18
CA LEU A 96 -16.79 -5.14 6.59
C LEU A 96 -15.42 -4.78 7.21
N PHE A 97 -15.13 -3.48 7.34
CA PHE A 97 -13.79 -3.01 7.70
C PHE A 97 -13.75 -1.94 8.81
N GLY A 98 -14.90 -1.58 9.36
CA GLY A 98 -15.02 -0.50 10.34
C GLY A 98 -15.00 0.89 9.70
N LEU A 99 -14.74 1.89 10.53
CA LEU A 99 -14.60 3.27 10.10
C LEU A 99 -13.13 3.62 9.85
N PHE A 100 -12.91 4.55 8.93
CA PHE A 100 -11.60 5.08 8.56
C PHE A 100 -11.54 6.57 8.85
N ASP A 101 -10.38 7.04 9.28
CA ASP A 101 -10.09 8.46 9.48
C ASP A 101 -9.32 9.07 8.30
N THR A 102 -8.75 8.22 7.44
CA THR A 102 -7.93 8.62 6.30
C THR A 102 -8.26 7.76 5.08
N LEU A 103 -8.44 8.42 3.93
CA LEU A 103 -8.52 7.78 2.62
C LEU A 103 -7.29 8.21 1.80
N ILE A 104 -6.62 7.24 1.18
CA ILE A 104 -5.42 7.42 0.37
C ILE A 104 -5.64 6.83 -1.02
#